data_AF-A0A922YWU3-F1
#
_entry.id   AF-A0A922YWU3-F1
#
_cell.length_a   1.000
_cell.length_b   1.000
_cell.length_c   1.000
_cell.angle_alpha   90.00
_cell.angle_beta   90.00
_cell.angle_gamma   90.00
#
_symmetry.space_group_name_H-M   'P 1'
#
loop_
_entity.id
_entity.type
_entity.pdbx_description
1 polymer ?
#
loop_
_entity_poly.entity_id
_entity_poly.type
_entity_poly.pdbx_seq_one_letter_code
_entity_poly.pdbx_strand_id
1 'polypeptide(L)'
;CRYSYPALDLAHATLYTSTTWDADSHAVLTPDETIGFYRRWTQAVGDAVPAAQTWHVPLRRAMWLWSVTWCAKWRVLSGRASAADSDGEDWSAERSEATLVAHVRDRVDHYLSKMVVQQMLDEFDVHERELRP
;
A
#
# COMPACT_ATOMS: atom_id res chain seq x y z
N CYS A 1 -9.88 -10.13 -5.78
CA CYS A 1 -8.64 -10.51 -6.51
C CYS A 1 -8.64 -9.91 -7.89
N ARG A 2 -7.47 -9.49 -8.39
CA ARG A 2 -7.24 -9.00 -9.76
C ARG A 2 -6.06 -9.77 -10.36
N TYR A 3 -6.09 -10.08 -11.65
CA TYR A 3 -4.92 -10.62 -12.32
C TYR A 3 -3.82 -9.56 -12.36
N SER A 4 -2.65 -9.89 -11.84
CA SER A 4 -1.52 -8.96 -11.77
C SER A 4 -0.18 -9.70 -11.73
N TYR A 5 0.91 -8.95 -11.83
CA TYR A 5 2.25 -9.52 -11.69
C TYR A 5 2.52 -9.84 -10.21
N PRO A 6 3.13 -10.98 -9.86
CA PRO A 6 3.26 -11.42 -8.45
C PRO A 6 3.89 -10.38 -7.52
N ALA A 7 4.86 -9.60 -8.02
CA ALA A 7 5.50 -8.56 -7.23
C ALA A 7 4.54 -7.46 -6.74
N LEU A 8 3.38 -7.28 -7.37
CA LEU A 8 2.34 -6.38 -6.92
C LEU A 8 1.64 -6.92 -5.65
N ASP A 9 1.43 -8.23 -5.58
CA ASP A 9 0.89 -8.89 -4.38
C ASP A 9 1.93 -8.90 -3.25
N LEU A 10 3.21 -9.13 -3.56
CA LEU A 10 4.32 -9.00 -2.59
C LEU A 10 4.40 -7.59 -2.01
N ALA A 11 4.26 -6.58 -2.88
CA ALA A 11 4.21 -5.20 -2.46
C ALA A 11 3.04 -4.94 -1.52
N HIS A 12 1.82 -5.36 -1.90
CA HIS A 12 0.65 -5.17 -1.06
C HIS A 12 0.77 -5.89 0.30
N ALA A 13 1.42 -7.05 0.35
CA ALA A 13 1.62 -7.81 1.58
C ALA A 13 2.63 -7.18 2.55
N THR A 14 3.51 -6.29 2.07
CA THR A 14 4.66 -5.80 2.86
C THR A 14 4.79 -4.28 2.88
N LEU A 15 3.96 -3.53 2.16
CA LEU A 15 3.98 -2.07 2.19
C LEU A 15 3.47 -1.55 3.52
N TYR A 16 4.17 -0.56 4.07
CA TYR A 16 3.79 0.09 5.33
C TYR A 16 2.32 0.54 5.35
N THR A 17 1.84 1.13 4.25
CA THR A 17 0.43 1.58 4.13
C THR A 17 -0.58 0.43 4.20
N SER A 18 -0.17 -0.79 3.85
CA SER A 18 -1.00 -1.99 3.92
C SER A 18 -0.87 -2.69 5.27
N THR A 19 0.35 -2.86 5.78
CA THR A 19 0.62 -3.58 7.03
C THR A 19 0.22 -2.79 8.27
N THR A 20 -0.05 -1.49 8.15
CA THR A 20 -0.49 -0.62 9.25
C THR A 20 -1.91 -0.07 9.08
N TRP A 21 -2.66 -0.62 8.10
CA TRP A 21 -4.03 -0.21 7.82
C TRP A 21 -5.02 -0.65 8.90
N ASP A 22 -4.93 -1.90 9.34
CA ASP A 22 -5.87 -2.47 10.32
C ASP A 22 -5.45 -2.10 11.75
N ALA A 23 -6.41 -1.71 12.59
CA ALA A 23 -6.12 -1.26 13.95
C ALA A 23 -5.71 -2.43 14.87
N ASP A 24 -6.36 -3.58 14.71
CA ASP A 24 -6.23 -4.73 15.60
C ASP A 24 -5.12 -5.68 15.15
N SER A 25 -4.79 -5.67 13.85
CA SER A 25 -3.81 -6.55 13.23
C SER A 25 -2.87 -5.78 12.32
N HIS A 26 -1.84 -5.17 12.90
CA HIS A 26 -0.80 -4.44 12.17
C HIS A 26 0.62 -4.92 12.46
N ALA A 27 1.51 -4.63 11.52
CA ALA A 27 2.95 -4.80 11.67
C ALA A 27 3.71 -3.64 11.02
N VAL A 28 4.73 -3.14 11.72
CA VAL A 28 5.74 -2.25 11.15
C VAL A 28 6.95 -3.09 10.80
N LEU A 29 7.12 -3.36 9.50
CA LEU A 29 8.25 -4.16 9.01
C LEU A 29 9.50 -3.30 8.88
N THR A 30 10.63 -3.86 9.30
CA THR A 30 11.95 -3.28 9.01
C THR A 30 12.32 -3.47 7.52
N PRO A 31 13.25 -2.68 6.99
CA PRO A 31 13.78 -2.90 5.64
C PRO A 31 14.33 -4.32 5.47
N ASP A 32 15.06 -4.84 6.45
CA ASP A 32 15.66 -6.18 6.41
C ASP A 32 14.62 -7.29 6.38
N GLU A 33 13.53 -7.17 7.14
CA GLU A 33 12.42 -8.13 7.09
C GLU A 33 11.74 -8.14 5.73
N THR A 34 11.54 -6.95 5.14
CA THR A 34 10.95 -6.81 3.80
C THR A 34 11.88 -7.42 2.74
N ILE A 35 13.16 -7.06 2.73
CA ILE A 35 14.17 -7.63 1.82
C ILE A 35 14.22 -9.15 1.97
N GLY A 36 14.27 -9.64 3.21
CA GLY A 36 14.28 -11.06 3.52
C GLY A 36 13.04 -11.79 3.00
N PHE A 37 11.87 -11.16 3.08
CA PHE A 37 10.63 -11.69 2.50
C PHE A 37 10.72 -11.82 0.97
N TYR A 38 11.15 -10.77 0.26
CA TYR A 38 11.31 -10.82 -1.20
C TYR A 38 12.33 -11.88 -1.64
N ARG A 39 13.49 -11.96 -0.96
CA ARG A 39 14.53 -12.97 -1.25
C ARG A 39 14.01 -14.39 -1.02
N ARG A 40 13.32 -14.64 0.10
CA ARG A 40 12.72 -15.95 0.42
C ARG A 40 11.65 -16.33 -0.61
N TRP A 41 10.80 -15.39 -1.01
CA TRP A 41 9.78 -15.64 -2.02
C TRP A 41 10.40 -16.00 -3.38
N THR A 42 11.39 -15.22 -3.83
CA THR A 42 12.11 -15.51 -5.08
C THR A 42 12.76 -16.88 -5.08
N GLN A 43 13.42 -17.25 -3.97
CA GLN A 43 14.02 -18.56 -3.84
C GLN A 43 12.97 -19.68 -3.90
N ALA A 44 11.80 -19.47 -3.29
CA ALA A 44 10.73 -20.46 -3.26
C ALA A 44 10.06 -20.66 -4.63
N VAL A 45 9.86 -19.59 -5.41
CA VAL A 45 9.26 -19.70 -6.75
C VAL A 45 10.25 -20.15 -7.81
N GLY A 46 11.55 -19.89 -7.60
CA GLY A 46 12.61 -20.25 -8.54
C GLY A 46 12.33 -19.77 -9.96
N ASP A 47 12.55 -20.66 -10.93
CA ASP A 47 12.40 -20.35 -12.36
C ASP A 47 10.94 -20.29 -12.85
N ALA A 48 9.95 -20.54 -11.98
CA ALA A 48 8.55 -20.48 -12.36
C ALA A 48 8.11 -19.04 -12.74
N VAL A 49 8.81 -18.02 -12.23
CA VAL A 49 8.56 -16.61 -12.57
C VAL A 49 9.88 -15.93 -12.96
N PRO A 50 10.35 -16.13 -14.20
CA PRO A 50 11.59 -15.53 -14.68
C PRO A 50 11.54 -14.00 -14.56
N ALA A 51 12.68 -13.42 -14.16
CA ALA A 51 12.85 -11.96 -14.04
C ALA A 51 11.88 -11.26 -13.05
N ALA A 52 11.25 -12.00 -12.11
CA ALA A 52 10.40 -11.40 -11.09
C ALA A 52 11.10 -10.30 -10.28
N GLN A 53 12.38 -10.51 -9.99
CA GLN A 53 13.21 -9.60 -9.19
C GLN A 53 13.30 -8.20 -9.81
N THR A 54 13.38 -8.11 -11.15
CA THR A 54 13.43 -6.84 -11.89
C THR A 54 12.20 -5.97 -11.61
N TRP A 55 11.07 -6.58 -11.25
CA TRP A 55 9.80 -5.89 -11.02
C TRP A 55 9.47 -5.66 -9.55
N HIS A 56 10.27 -6.16 -8.60
CA HIS A 56 10.00 -6.01 -7.17
C HIS A 56 9.82 -4.56 -6.74
N VAL A 57 10.83 -3.72 -6.96
CA VAL A 57 10.81 -2.33 -6.51
C VAL A 57 9.90 -1.44 -7.39
N PRO A 58 9.90 -1.54 -8.74
CA PRO A 58 8.98 -0.77 -9.57
C PRO A 58 7.51 -1.00 -9.20
N LEU A 59 7.09 -2.25 -8.99
CA LEU A 59 5.71 -2.56 -8.63
C LEU A 59 5.39 -2.26 -7.17
N ARG A 60 6.39 -2.27 -6.27
CA ARG A 60 6.24 -1.73 -4.92
C ARG A 60 5.91 -0.24 -4.92
N ARG A 61 6.64 0.56 -5.72
CA ARG A 61 6.34 1.99 -5.88
C ARG A 61 4.97 2.23 -6.50
N ALA A 62 4.61 1.44 -7.52
CA ALA A 62 3.29 1.55 -8.15
C ALA A 62 2.15 1.25 -7.17
N MET A 63 2.28 0.21 -6.34
CA MET A 63 1.31 -0.12 -5.31
C MET A 63 1.22 0.98 -4.24
N TRP A 64 2.35 1.52 -3.79
CA TRP A 64 2.35 2.64 -2.84
C TRP A 64 1.68 3.89 -3.42
N LEU A 65 2.01 4.26 -4.66
CA LEU A 65 1.38 5.38 -5.37
C LEU A 65 -0.14 5.20 -5.47
N TRP A 66 -0.59 3.98 -5.75
CA TRP A 66 -2.01 3.65 -5.77
C TRP A 66 -2.64 3.89 -4.39
N SER A 67 -2.02 3.43 -3.30
CA SER A 67 -2.51 3.63 -1.93
C SER A 67 -2.59 5.12 -1.54
N VAL A 68 -1.54 5.91 -1.78
CA VAL A 68 -1.55 7.34 -1.42
C VAL A 68 -2.47 8.16 -2.33
N THR A 69 -2.65 7.76 -3.59
CA THR A 69 -3.63 8.38 -4.50
C THR A 69 -5.05 8.13 -4.00
N TRP A 70 -5.35 6.91 -3.54
CA TRP A 70 -6.62 6.62 -2.91
C TRP A 70 -6.83 7.45 -1.64
N CYS A 71 -5.81 7.59 -0.79
CA CYS A 71 -5.87 8.43 0.40
C CYS A 71 -6.18 9.89 0.05
N ALA A 72 -5.52 10.43 -0.97
CA ALA A 72 -5.78 11.77 -1.46
C ALA A 72 -7.21 11.94 -2.02
N LYS A 73 -7.70 10.97 -2.82
CA LYS A 73 -9.09 10.94 -3.30
C LYS A 73 -10.06 10.94 -2.10
N TRP A 74 -9.86 10.05 -1.14
CA TRP A 74 -10.72 9.91 0.03
C TRP A 74 -10.75 11.19 0.87
N ARG A 75 -9.60 11.83 1.12
CA ARG A 75 -9.50 13.08 1.89
C ARG A 75 -10.36 14.21 1.30
N VAL A 76 -10.45 14.28 -0.03
CA VAL A 76 -11.22 15.33 -0.72
C VAL A 76 -12.70 14.97 -0.82
N LEU A 77 -13.04 13.71 -1.07
CA LEU A 77 -14.42 13.30 -1.34
C LEU A 77 -15.22 12.97 -0.09
N SER A 78 -14.60 12.46 0.98
CA SER A 78 -15.28 12.00 2.20
C SER A 78 -16.02 13.10 2.98
N GLY A 79 -15.68 14.37 2.75
CA GLY A 79 -16.34 15.53 3.38
C GLY A 79 -17.39 16.21 2.51
N ARG A 80 -17.55 15.80 1.24
CA ARG A 80 -18.61 16.31 0.39
C ARG A 80 -19.87 15.54 0.76
N ALA A 81 -20.84 16.21 1.39
CA ALA A 81 -22.16 15.63 1.62
C ALA A 81 -22.66 14.97 0.32
N SER A 82 -23.15 13.72 0.42
CA SER A 82 -23.70 12.98 -0.72
C SER A 82 -24.69 13.90 -1.43
N ALA A 83 -24.29 14.43 -2.58
CA ALA A 83 -25.19 15.13 -3.46
C ALA A 83 -26.05 14.01 -4.02
N ALA A 84 -27.30 13.94 -3.56
CA ALA A 84 -28.34 13.13 -4.16
C ALA A 84 -28.24 13.29 -5.68
N ASP A 85 -28.03 12.19 -6.40
CA ASP A 85 -27.60 12.06 -7.80
C ASP A 85 -26.09 11.89 -8.02
N SER A 86 -25.56 10.73 -7.65
CA SER A 86 -24.53 10.11 -8.48
C SER A 86 -24.68 8.59 -8.50
N ASP A 87 -25.03 8.06 -9.68
CA ASP A 87 -24.91 6.64 -9.99
C ASP A 87 -23.44 6.19 -9.77
N GLY A 88 -23.22 5.35 -8.75
CA GLY A 88 -22.20 4.30 -8.83
C GLY A 88 -21.00 4.30 -7.87
N GLU A 89 -20.70 5.33 -7.08
CA GLU A 89 -19.47 5.33 -6.23
C GLU A 89 -19.67 5.66 -4.73
N ASP A 90 -20.87 5.50 -4.18
CA ASP A 90 -21.20 5.95 -2.80
C ASP A 90 -21.10 4.87 -1.70
N TRP A 91 -20.13 3.97 -1.78
CA TRP A 91 -20.09 2.78 -0.90
C TRP A 91 -19.56 3.01 0.53
N SER A 92 -18.96 4.17 0.85
CA SER A 92 -18.24 4.32 2.13
C SER A 92 -18.87 5.25 3.16
N ALA A 93 -19.76 6.17 2.76
CA ALA A 93 -20.29 7.18 3.68
C ALA A 93 -21.55 6.71 4.41
N GLU A 94 -22.44 5.96 3.76
CA GLU A 94 -23.78 5.65 4.29
C GLU A 94 -23.84 4.50 5.31
N ARG A 95 -22.74 3.76 5.50
CA ARG A 95 -22.70 2.57 6.40
C ARG A 95 -21.48 2.45 7.30
N SER A 96 -20.58 3.42 7.30
CA SER A 96 -19.39 3.37 8.15
C SER A 96 -19.71 3.97 9.51
N GLU A 97 -19.68 3.15 10.57
CA GLU A 97 -19.73 3.62 11.95
C GLU A 97 -18.71 4.76 12.14
N ALA A 98 -19.04 5.78 12.94
CA ALA A 98 -18.19 6.98 13.08
C ALA A 98 -16.72 6.65 13.43
N THR A 99 -16.51 5.56 14.17
CA THR A 99 -15.20 4.99 14.49
C THR A 99 -14.40 4.58 13.26
N LEU A 100 -15.04 3.94 12.27
CA LEU A 100 -14.39 3.55 11.01
C LEU A 100 -13.98 4.79 10.20
N VAL A 101 -14.85 5.81 10.12
CA VAL A 101 -14.51 7.07 9.41
C VAL A 101 -13.35 7.78 10.10
N ALA A 102 -13.33 7.82 11.44
CA ALA A 102 -12.24 8.40 12.21
C ALA A 102 -10.91 7.65 11.98
N HIS A 103 -10.96 6.31 11.99
CA HIS A 103 -9.80 5.46 11.69
C HIS A 103 -9.25 5.70 10.28
N VAL A 104 -10.11 5.70 9.26
CA VAL A 104 -9.70 5.96 7.87
C VAL A 104 -9.08 7.36 7.75
N ARG A 105 -9.66 8.38 8.39
CA ARG A 105 -9.09 9.73 8.39
C ARG A 105 -7.70 9.78 9.02
N ASP A 106 -7.53 9.16 10.18
CA ASP A 106 -6.24 9.06 10.86
C ASP A 106 -5.18 8.42 9.96
N ARG A 107 -5.48 7.26 9.36
CA ARG A 107 -4.57 6.58 8.44
C ARG A 107 -4.25 7.42 7.21
N VAL A 108 -5.26 8.07 6.62
CA VAL A 108 -5.09 8.95 5.45
C VAL A 108 -4.19 10.13 5.76
N ASP A 109 -4.43 10.83 6.86
CA ASP A 109 -3.61 11.99 7.26
C ASP A 109 -2.18 11.56 7.58
N HIS A 110 -2.01 10.39 8.23
CA HIS A 110 -0.69 9.81 8.51
C HIS A 110 0.08 9.46 7.24
N TYR A 111 -0.52 8.70 6.31
CA TYR A 111 0.16 8.25 5.08
C TYR A 111 0.48 9.38 4.10
N LEU A 112 -0.29 10.47 4.13
CA LEU A 112 -0.03 11.67 3.34
C LEU A 112 0.93 12.63 4.03
N SER A 113 1.34 12.37 5.28
CA SER A 113 2.28 13.22 6.00
C SER A 113 3.65 13.22 5.33
N LYS A 114 4.36 14.36 5.38
CA LYS A 114 5.72 14.50 4.84
C LYS A 114 6.67 13.45 5.44
N MET A 115 6.49 13.15 6.72
CA MET A 115 7.31 12.16 7.44
C MET A 115 7.16 10.77 6.82
N VAL A 116 5.93 10.28 6.64
CA VAL A 116 5.69 8.95 6.06
C VAL A 116 6.08 8.90 4.59
N VAL A 117 5.82 9.97 3.83
CA VAL A 117 6.28 10.05 2.43
C VAL A 117 7.80 9.93 2.35
N GLN A 118 8.54 10.66 3.19
CA GLN A 118 10.01 10.58 3.20
C GLN A 118 10.50 9.18 3.61
N GLN A 119 9.91 8.60 4.66
CA GLN A 119 10.23 7.23 5.10
C GLN A 119 10.08 6.22 3.95
N MET A 120 8.99 6.32 3.17
CA MET A 120 8.76 5.40 2.05
C MET A 120 9.76 5.61 0.91
N LEU A 121 10.13 6.85 0.61
CA LEU A 121 11.15 7.15 -0.39
C LEU A 121 12.52 6.57 0.02
N ASP A 122 12.93 6.79 1.27
CA ASP A 122 14.18 6.25 1.81
C ASP A 122 14.20 4.71 1.78
N GLU A 123 13.07 4.08 2.12
CA GLU A 123 12.90 2.63 2.04
C GLU A 123 13.04 2.11 0.60
N PHE A 124 12.45 2.80 -0.38
CA PHE A 124 12.61 2.42 -1.79
C PHE A 124 14.06 2.48 -2.24
N ASP A 125 14.80 3.51 -1.83
CA ASP A 125 16.22 3.63 -2.18
C ASP A 125 17.05 2.48 -1.58
N VAL A 126 16.75 2.06 -0.36
CA VAL A 126 17.36 0.86 0.26
C VAL A 126 17.01 -0.38 -0.55
N HIS A 127 15.73 -0.59 -0.87
CA HIS A 127 15.29 -1.75 -1.63
C HIS A 127 15.86 -1.80 -3.05
N GLU A 128 16.05 -0.66 -3.73
CA GLU A 128 16.72 -0.63 -5.03
C GLU A 128 18.18 -1.06 -4.96
N ARG A 129 18.89 -0.77 -3.87
CA ARG A 129 20.28 -1.23 -3.71
C ARG A 129 20.35 -2.72 -3.42
N GLU A 130 19.38 -3.25 -2.66
CA GLU A 130 19.44 -4.60 -2.09
C GLU A 130 18.69 -5.68 -2.87
N LEU A 131 17.69 -5.31 -3.68
CA LEU A 131 16.83 -6.23 -4.45
C LEU A 131 17.04 -6.12 -5.96
N ARG A 132 17.92 -5.24 -6.44
CA ARG A 132 18.27 -5.19 -7.86
C ARG A 132 19.10 -6.43 -8.21
N PRO A 133 18.73 -7.17 -9.28
CA PRO A 133 19.48 -8.34 -9.74
C PRO A 133 20.87 -7.97 -10.26
#